data_AF-A0AAW9KA28-F1
#
_entry.id   AF-A0AAW9KA28-F1
#
_cell.length_a   1.000
_cell.length_b   1.000
_cell.length_c   1.000
_cell.angle_alpha   90.00
_cell.angle_beta   90.00
_cell.angle_gamma   90.00
#
_symmetry.space_group_name_H-M   'P 1'
#
loop_
_entity.id
_entity.type
_entity.pdbx_description
1 polymer ?
#
loop_
_entity_poly.entity_id
_entity_poly.type
_entity_poly.pdbx_seq_one_letter_code
_entity_poly.pdbx_strand_id
1 'polypeptide(L)' 'IIIAVSQSPRNNIVSNTTGLETNRWGLLVTDKCGHTTRKGVFASGDVVTGAKTVVEAASHAKIVAEEIEKYILQEK' A
#
# COMPACT_ATOMS: atom_id res chain seq x y z
N ILE A 1 11.86 -21.95 21.22
CA ILE A 1 10.62 -21.15 21.24
C ILE A 1 10.46 -20.54 19.85
N ILE A 2 9.29 -20.69 19.23
CA ILE A 2 8.96 -20.01 17.96
C ILE A 2 7.77 -19.08 18.26
N ILE A 3 7.92 -17.80 17.94
CA ILE A 3 6.89 -16.78 18.16
C ILE A 3 6.17 -16.53 16.82
N ALA A 4 4.86 -16.80 16.79
CA ALA A 4 4.02 -16.68 15.59
C ALA A 4 2.74 -15.88 15.89
N VAL A 5 2.88 -14.68 16.47
CA VAL A 5 1.78 -13.80 16.90
C VAL A 5 1.52 -12.65 15.91
N SER A 6 1.68 -12.91 14.61
CA SER A 6 1.57 -11.94 13.50
C SER A 6 2.76 -10.97 13.38
N GLN A 7 2.60 -9.97 12.51
CA GLN A 7 3.57 -8.98 12.11
C GLN A 7 2.95 -7.57 12.07
N SER A 8 3.80 -6.55 12.15
CA SER A 8 3.42 -5.15 11.91
C SER A 8 4.25 -4.56 10.78
N PRO A 9 3.75 -3.54 10.06
CA PRO A 9 4.49 -2.88 9.00
C PRO A 9 5.83 -2.32 9.51
N ARG A 10 6.87 -2.43 8.69
CA ARG A 10 8.16 -1.76 8.95
C ARG A 10 8.04 -0.29 8.55
N ASN A 11 8.57 0.60 9.38
CA ASN A 11 8.44 2.05 9.19
C ASN A 11 9.60 2.69 8.42
N ASN A 12 10.60 1.93 7.97
CA ASN A 12 11.81 2.47 7.34
C ASN A 12 11.50 3.33 6.10
N ILE A 13 10.58 2.88 5.23
CA ILE A 13 10.22 3.60 4.01
C ILE A 13 9.48 4.90 4.37
N VAL A 14 8.45 4.82 5.21
CA VAL A 14 7.60 5.97 5.56
C VAL A 14 8.29 6.99 6.47
N SER A 15 9.25 6.56 7.30
CA SER A 15 10.03 7.48 8.16
C SER A 15 11.09 8.27 7.40
N ASN A 16 11.55 7.77 6.25
CA ASN A 16 12.61 8.39 5.45
C ASN A 16 12.09 8.99 4.13
N THR A 17 10.77 8.97 3.91
CA THR A 17 10.15 9.45 2.67
C THR A 17 9.05 10.44 2.99
N THR A 18 9.18 11.66 2.48
CA THR A 18 8.15 12.70 2.63
C THR A 18 6.90 12.38 1.82
N GLY A 19 5.74 12.82 2.32
CA GLY A 19 4.46 12.69 1.63
C GLY A 19 3.77 11.32 1.73
N LEU A 20 4.30 10.38 2.51
CA LEU A 20 3.65 9.09 2.79
C LEU A 20 3.06 9.08 4.21
N GLU A 21 1.73 9.09 4.31
CA GLU A 21 1.04 8.98 5.58
C GLU A 21 0.69 7.54 5.93
N THR A 22 0.72 7.23 7.22
CA THR A 22 0.24 5.96 7.76
C THR A 22 -0.87 6.20 8.78
N ASN A 23 -1.80 5.26 8.87
CA ASN A 23 -2.80 5.29 9.94
C ASN A 23 -2.19 4.87 11.29
N ARG A 24 -3.02 4.87 12.35
CA ARG A 24 -2.58 4.50 13.72
C ARG A 24 -1.99 3.08 13.86
N TRP A 25 -2.17 2.21 12.86
CA TRP A 25 -1.64 0.84 12.82
C TRP A 25 -0.36 0.72 11.97
N GLY A 26 0.16 1.84 11.45
CA GLY A 26 1.34 1.87 10.59
C GLY A 26 1.09 1.41 9.15
N LEU A 27 -0.17 1.20 8.76
CA LEU A 27 -0.55 0.87 7.39
C LEU A 27 -0.58 2.15 6.55
N LEU A 28 -0.15 2.05 5.29
CA LEU A 28 -0.20 3.17 4.35
C LEU A 28 -1.64 3.62 4.15
N VAL A 29 -1.86 4.94 4.24
CA VAL A 29 -3.14 5.53 3.89
C VAL A 29 -3.26 5.54 2.37
N THR A 30 -4.28 4.85 1.86
CA THR A 30 -4.61 4.86 0.44
C THR A 30 -6.10 5.06 0.21
N ASP A 31 -6.45 5.48 -1.01
CA ASP A 31 -7.82 5.34 -1.48
C ASP A 31 -8.14 3.88 -1.90
N LYS A 32 -9.34 3.67 -2.46
CA LYS A 32 -9.80 2.34 -2.92
C LYS A 32 -8.97 1.79 -4.09
N CYS A 33 -8.33 2.66 -4.86
CA CYS A 33 -7.56 2.30 -6.04
C CYS A 33 -6.06 2.25 -5.78
N GLY A 34 -5.63 2.42 -4.53
CA GLY A 34 -4.24 2.29 -4.10
C GLY A 34 -3.42 3.56 -4.20
N HIS A 35 -4.02 4.73 -4.48
CA HIS A 35 -3.29 5.99 -4.45
C HIS A 35 -2.87 6.31 -3.02
N THR A 36 -1.58 6.51 -2.80
CA THR A 36 -1.07 6.99 -1.50
C THR A 36 -1.25 8.51 -1.38
N THR A 37 -0.95 9.07 -0.22
CA THR A 37 -0.89 10.53 -0.02
C THR A 37 0.21 11.22 -0.85
N ARG A 38 1.16 10.46 -1.44
CA ARG A 38 2.18 11.01 -2.35
C ARG A 38 1.75 10.78 -3.79
N LYS A 39 1.64 11.88 -4.56
CA LYS A 39 1.31 11.83 -6.00
C LYS A 39 2.30 10.93 -6.75
N GLY A 40 1.78 10.10 -7.65
CA GLY A 40 2.56 9.15 -8.46
C GLY A 40 3.03 7.91 -7.69
N VAL A 41 2.60 7.73 -6.43
CA VAL A 41 2.97 6.58 -5.62
C VAL A 41 1.75 5.82 -5.15
N PHE A 42 1.81 4.52 -5.35
CA PHE A 42 0.71 3.59 -5.17
C PHE A 42 1.10 2.47 -4.20
N ALA A 43 0.12 1.88 -3.53
CA ALA A 43 0.33 0.76 -2.62
C ALA A 43 -0.83 -0.23 -2.64
N SER A 44 -0.53 -1.50 -2.35
CA SER A 44 -1.50 -2.60 -2.29
C SER A 44 -1.03 -3.70 -1.32
N GLY A 45 -1.95 -4.61 -0.97
CA GLY A 45 -1.68 -5.76 -0.11
C GLY A 45 -1.63 -5.43 1.38
N ASP A 46 -0.96 -6.28 2.16
CA ASP A 46 -0.94 -6.20 3.63
C ASP A 46 -0.46 -4.86 4.18
N VAL A 47 0.39 -4.12 3.46
CA VAL A 47 0.85 -2.78 3.87
C VAL A 47 -0.28 -1.74 3.89
N VAL A 48 -1.39 -2.00 3.18
CA VAL A 48 -2.58 -1.15 3.12
C VAL A 48 -3.69 -1.72 4.00
N THR A 49 -3.94 -3.03 3.90
CA THR A 49 -5.12 -3.67 4.52
C THR A 49 -4.85 -4.34 5.86
N GLY A 50 -3.58 -4.50 6.24
CA GLY A 50 -3.18 -5.48 7.24
C GLY A 50 -3.27 -6.92 6.71
N ALA A 51 -2.85 -7.87 7.53
CA ALA A 51 -2.77 -9.29 7.18
C ALA A 51 -4.09 -9.82 6.60
N LYS A 52 -4.05 -10.21 5.33
CA LYS A 52 -5.20 -10.75 4.58
C LYS A 52 -4.79 -11.96 3.75
N THR A 53 -5.71 -12.44 2.90
CA THR A 53 -5.43 -13.56 2.00
C THR A 53 -4.67 -13.12 0.75
N VAL A 54 -3.93 -14.06 0.15
CA VAL A 54 -3.20 -13.81 -1.10
C VAL A 54 -4.13 -13.42 -2.25
N VAL A 55 -5.34 -13.99 -2.31
CA VAL A 55 -6.32 -13.68 -3.36
C VAL A 55 -6.84 -12.25 -3.24
N GLU A 56 -7.06 -11.75 -2.02
CA GLU A 56 -7.46 -10.35 -1.80
C GLU A 56 -6.33 -9.38 -2.20
N ALA A 57 -5.09 -9.69 -1.82
CA ALA A 57 -3.93 -8.88 -2.20
C ALA A 57 -3.74 -8.83 -3.73
N ALA A 58 -3.85 -9.98 -4.41
CA ALA A 58 -3.73 -10.05 -5.87
C ALA A 58 -4.88 -9.33 -6.59
N SER A 59 -6.11 -9.48 -6.08
CA SER A 59 -7.28 -8.78 -6.63
C SER A 59 -7.14 -7.27 -6.50
N HIS A 60 -6.66 -6.77 -5.36
CA HIS A 60 -6.43 -5.34 -5.17
C HIS A 60 -5.27 -4.84 -6.04
N ALA A 61 -4.18 -5.60 -6.13
CA ALA A 61 -3.03 -5.24 -6.95
C ALA A 61 -3.39 -5.07 -8.43
N LYS A 62 -4.36 -5.84 -8.95
CA LYS A 62 -4.86 -5.67 -10.32
C LYS A 62 -5.50 -4.29 -10.53
N ILE A 63 -6.33 -3.83 -9.59
CA ILE A 63 -6.95 -2.50 -9.62
C ILE A 63 -5.87 -1.41 -9.58
N VAL A 64 -4.88 -1.57 -8.69
CA VAL A 64 -3.78 -0.61 -8.55
C VAL A 64 -2.94 -0.54 -9.83
N ALA A 65 -2.68 -1.66 -10.49
CA ALA A 65 -1.94 -1.71 -11.76
C ALA A 65 -2.68 -0.96 -12.88
N GLU A 66 -4.01 -1.11 -12.98
CA GLU A 66 -4.84 -0.39 -13.95
C GLU A 66 -4.81 1.14 -13.70
N GLU A 67 -4.75 1.58 -12.43
CA GLU A 67 -4.58 3.01 -12.12
C GLU A 67 -3.18 3.53 -12.40
N ILE A 68 -2.13 2.73 -12.15
CA ILE A 68 -0.76 3.10 -12.53
C ILE A 68 -0.68 3.31 -14.05
N GLU A 69 -1.29 2.42 -14.84
CA GLU A 69 -1.34 2.56 -16.30
C GLU A 69 -2.05 3.86 -16.71
N LYS A 70 -3.23 4.15 -16.15
CA LYS A 70 -3.95 5.41 -16.40
C LYS A 70 -3.12 6.63 -16.03
N TYR A 71 -2.46 6.62 -14.88
CA TYR A 71 -1.61 7.72 -14.40
C TYR A 71 -0.49 8.02 -15.41
N ILE A 72 0.21 7.00 -15.88
CA ILE A 72 1.31 7.15 -16.85
C ILE A 72 0.78 7.65 -18.20
N LEU A 73 -0.36 7.14 -18.67
CA LEU A 73 -0.94 7.54 -19.95
C LEU A 73 -1.50 8.98 -19.94
N GLN A 74 -1.90 9.49 -18.77
CA GLN A 74 -2.40 10.86 -18.60
C GLN A 74 -1.30 11.91 -18.46
N GLU A 75 -0.07 11.54 -18.07
CA GLU A 75 1.07 12.47 -17.99
C GLU A 75 1.73 12.77 -19.36
N LYS A 76 0.97 12.67 -20.46
CA LYS A 76 1.41 13.11 -21.80
C LYS A 76 1.19 14.60 -22.05
#